data_AF-A0A8S1LZR6-F1
#
_entry.id   AF-A0A8S1LZR6-F1
#
_cell.length_a   1.000
_cell.length_b   1.000
_cell.length_c   1.000
_cell.angle_alpha   90.00
_cell.angle_beta   90.00
_cell.angle_gamma   90.00
#
_symmetry.space_group_name_H-M   'P 1'
#
loop_
_entity.id
_entity.type
_entity.pdbx_description
1 polymer ?
#
loop_
_entity_poly.entity_id
_entity_poly.type
_entity_poly.pdbx_seq_one_letter_code
_entity_poly.pdbx_strand_id
1 'polypeptide(L)'
;MNIKSNKTTQKNKKPTIISSDLLDITYICPRILAMSFPNDRNSGQKNNIDDVAQYLQQRHHNDYQIYNLSGIQYDHTKFKGKIYTFPWEEKSTPNLGYLFMLCKHIDDFLSSKLSNVIVVHCINGIGRTGTAICCYLLYSGRFSNAEEALFYYDKQKHLKGGGITMPTQLRYVKYFEKILFQRNIYPPIKYLTSIVIHGIPDIQDKQCKPFLEIYTYEKSCKTLKYTDKLEYKDQKKAKDLMLKDIELIRINIGKPFLAIGDIMIKFNHNGHFEVEPMFRVSFNTAFIEDNKLILRNEDLDPSKLQKDDRFPADLNVEIQFKDFCKCTNEIQFNQRCKSCSNLSKQLCPDWELIQNILNDYIKHTIEESQILLFGDAAFDNLNDVKYQTFQGGRARTDIIKDIDDDF
;
A
#
# COMPACT_ATOMS: atom_id res chain seq x y z
N MET A 1 7.47 -70.73 -22.84
CA MET A 1 6.82 -69.59 -23.53
C MET A 1 5.43 -69.40 -22.98
N ASN A 2 5.20 -68.34 -22.20
CA ASN A 2 4.10 -67.40 -22.44
C ASN A 2 4.19 -66.25 -21.43
N ILE A 3 4.58 -65.09 -21.94
CA ILE A 3 4.73 -63.82 -21.23
C ILE A 3 3.41 -63.05 -21.39
N LYS A 4 2.92 -62.54 -20.26
CA LYS A 4 1.97 -61.44 -20.00
C LYS A 4 1.28 -60.76 -21.19
N SER A 5 -0.02 -60.46 -21.01
CA SER A 5 -0.53 -59.10 -21.25
C SER A 5 -1.77 -58.77 -20.40
N ASN A 6 -1.56 -58.34 -19.15
CA ASN A 6 -2.57 -57.56 -18.44
C ASN A 6 -2.47 -56.11 -18.93
N LYS A 7 -3.35 -55.74 -19.88
CA LYS A 7 -3.58 -54.34 -20.24
C LYS A 7 -4.31 -53.66 -19.09
N THR A 8 -3.57 -52.99 -18.22
CA THR A 8 -4.15 -52.02 -17.30
C THR A 8 -4.58 -50.80 -18.11
N THR A 9 -5.87 -50.69 -18.43
CA THR A 9 -6.45 -49.46 -18.98
C THR A 9 -6.28 -48.34 -17.95
N GLN A 10 -5.30 -47.45 -18.16
CA GLN A 10 -5.29 -46.14 -17.53
C GLN A 10 -6.54 -45.40 -18.02
N LYS A 11 -7.55 -45.30 -17.15
CA LYS A 11 -8.63 -44.34 -17.34
C LYS A 11 -7.98 -42.96 -17.28
N ASN A 12 -7.83 -42.31 -18.43
CA ASN A 12 -7.55 -40.89 -18.53
C ASN A 12 -8.65 -40.14 -17.76
N LYS A 13 -8.38 -39.80 -16.49
CA LYS A 13 -9.21 -38.83 -15.77
C LYS A 13 -9.10 -37.53 -16.55
N LYS A 14 -10.21 -37.06 -17.13
CA LYS A 14 -10.27 -35.71 -17.70
C LYS A 14 -9.76 -34.73 -16.63
N PRO A 15 -8.89 -33.77 -16.98
CA PRO A 15 -8.41 -32.80 -16.01
C PRO A 15 -9.61 -32.08 -15.41
N THR A 16 -9.73 -32.09 -14.08
CA THR A 16 -10.78 -31.37 -13.37
C THR A 16 -10.68 -29.88 -13.74
N ILE A 17 -11.76 -29.28 -14.22
CA ILE A 17 -11.79 -27.83 -14.47
C ILE A 17 -11.97 -27.16 -13.12
N ILE A 18 -11.03 -26.27 -12.74
CA ILE A 18 -11.15 -25.50 -11.50
C ILE A 18 -11.94 -24.23 -11.83
N SER A 19 -13.06 -24.01 -11.14
CA SER A 19 -13.83 -22.75 -11.25
C SER A 19 -13.23 -21.68 -10.35
N SER A 20 -13.33 -20.42 -10.77
CA SER A 20 -12.97 -19.25 -9.94
C SER A 20 -13.80 -19.12 -8.67
N ASP A 21 -14.96 -19.78 -8.58
CA ASP A 21 -15.83 -19.73 -7.39
C ASP A 21 -15.25 -20.49 -6.20
N LEU A 22 -14.35 -21.44 -6.47
CA LEU A 22 -13.63 -22.21 -5.46
C LEU A 22 -12.38 -21.47 -4.95
N LEU A 23 -11.98 -20.41 -5.63
CA LEU A 23 -10.78 -19.64 -5.34
C LEU A 23 -11.14 -18.21 -4.92
N ASP A 24 -10.35 -17.66 -4.00
CA ASP A 24 -10.33 -16.22 -3.76
C ASP A 24 -9.41 -15.53 -4.77
N ILE A 25 -9.89 -15.53 -6.02
CA ILE A 25 -9.34 -14.80 -7.16
C ILE A 25 -10.45 -13.91 -7.71
N THR A 26 -10.09 -12.69 -8.10
CA THR A 26 -11.00 -11.71 -8.70
C THR A 26 -10.30 -11.07 -9.89
N TYR A 27 -10.95 -11.01 -11.04
CA TYR A 27 -10.52 -10.12 -12.13
C TYR A 27 -10.92 -8.70 -11.78
N ILE A 28 -9.94 -7.82 -11.62
CA ILE A 28 -10.19 -6.38 -11.51
C ILE A 28 -10.51 -5.81 -12.90
N CYS A 29 -9.81 -6.32 -13.90
CA CYS A 29 -10.16 -6.19 -15.31
C CYS A 29 -9.67 -7.48 -16.02
N PRO A 30 -9.99 -7.69 -17.31
CA PRO A 30 -9.67 -8.94 -18.01
C PRO A 30 -8.19 -9.40 -17.90
N ARG A 31 -7.25 -8.46 -17.74
CA ARG A 31 -5.81 -8.72 -17.69
C ARG A 31 -5.15 -8.50 -16.33
N ILE A 32 -5.92 -8.11 -15.30
CA ILE A 32 -5.41 -7.90 -13.94
C ILE A 32 -6.26 -8.70 -12.96
N LEU A 33 -5.60 -9.67 -12.31
CA LEU A 33 -6.21 -10.49 -11.27
C LEU A 33 -5.66 -10.08 -9.89
N ALA A 34 -6.54 -10.07 -8.90
CA ALA A 34 -6.23 -9.88 -7.50
C ALA A 34 -6.65 -11.12 -6.70
N MET A 35 -5.74 -11.67 -5.88
CA MET A 35 -6.01 -12.87 -5.08
C MET A 35 -5.43 -12.79 -3.67
N SER A 36 -5.96 -13.60 -2.75
CA SER A 36 -5.28 -13.91 -1.49
C SER A 36 -4.15 -14.92 -1.67
N PHE A 37 -3.38 -15.14 -0.61
CA PHE A 37 -2.16 -15.93 -0.62
C PHE A 37 -2.40 -17.38 -1.11
N PRO A 38 -1.54 -17.91 -1.99
CA PRO A 38 -1.60 -19.32 -2.39
C PRO A 38 -1.01 -20.20 -1.28
N ASN A 39 -1.86 -20.96 -0.60
CA ASN A 39 -1.49 -21.78 0.54
C ASN A 39 -1.37 -23.27 0.17
N ASP A 40 -0.64 -24.01 0.99
CA ASP A 40 -0.68 -25.47 0.93
C ASP A 40 -2.05 -26.02 1.34
N ARG A 41 -2.35 -27.26 0.89
CA ARG A 41 -3.66 -27.93 1.05
C ARG A 41 -4.17 -27.99 2.49
N ASN A 42 -3.25 -27.97 3.45
CA ASN A 42 -3.58 -28.16 4.87
C ASN A 42 -4.00 -26.87 5.60
N SER A 43 -4.04 -25.73 4.90
CA SER A 43 -4.33 -24.41 5.51
C SER A 43 -5.81 -24.13 5.78
N GLY A 44 -6.73 -24.88 5.18
CA GLY A 44 -8.17 -24.60 5.24
C GLY A 44 -8.60 -23.31 4.52
N GLN A 45 -7.69 -22.62 3.84
CA GLN A 45 -7.98 -21.41 3.06
C GLN A 45 -8.43 -21.75 1.63
N LYS A 46 -9.19 -20.84 1.00
CA LYS A 46 -9.75 -21.05 -0.34
C LYS A 46 -8.69 -21.24 -1.43
N ASN A 47 -7.56 -20.53 -1.35
CA ASN A 47 -6.53 -20.56 -2.39
C ASN A 47 -5.52 -21.68 -2.12
N ASN A 48 -5.87 -22.91 -2.50
CA ASN A 48 -4.86 -23.95 -2.60
C ASN A 48 -3.90 -23.69 -3.77
N ILE A 49 -2.59 -23.76 -3.53
CA ILE A 49 -1.55 -23.48 -4.52
C ILE A 49 -1.63 -24.36 -5.78
N ASP A 50 -1.96 -25.65 -5.65
CA ASP A 50 -2.09 -26.54 -6.81
C ASP A 50 -3.31 -26.15 -7.65
N ASP A 51 -4.42 -25.83 -7.01
CA ASP A 51 -5.66 -25.42 -7.68
C ASP A 51 -5.49 -24.06 -8.36
N VAL A 52 -4.80 -23.11 -7.73
CA VAL A 52 -4.44 -21.81 -8.33
C VAL A 52 -3.53 -22.01 -9.54
N ALA A 53 -2.49 -22.84 -9.42
CA ALA A 53 -1.58 -23.14 -10.54
C ALA A 53 -2.33 -23.80 -11.71
N GLN A 54 -3.20 -24.76 -11.42
CA GLN A 54 -4.04 -25.42 -12.41
C GLN A 54 -5.01 -24.45 -13.07
N TYR A 55 -5.68 -23.59 -12.30
CA TYR A 55 -6.60 -22.57 -12.80
C TYR A 55 -5.89 -21.60 -13.77
N LEU A 56 -4.74 -21.04 -13.37
CA LEU A 56 -3.97 -20.13 -14.23
C LEU A 56 -3.46 -20.81 -15.49
N GLN A 57 -3.00 -22.06 -15.37
CA GLN A 57 -2.54 -22.85 -16.51
C GLN A 57 -3.68 -23.19 -17.49
N GLN A 58 -4.88 -23.49 -16.99
CA GLN A 58 -6.06 -23.76 -17.80
C GLN A 58 -6.54 -22.50 -18.54
N ARG A 59 -6.50 -21.34 -17.87
CA ARG A 59 -7.11 -20.11 -18.39
C ARG A 59 -6.18 -19.24 -19.22
N HIS A 60 -4.91 -19.14 -18.81
CA HIS A 60 -3.92 -18.21 -19.38
C HIS A 60 -2.70 -18.92 -19.96
N HIS A 61 -2.66 -20.26 -19.93
CA HIS A 61 -1.55 -21.05 -20.47
C HIS A 61 -0.20 -20.59 -19.91
N ASN A 62 0.63 -19.97 -20.75
CA ASN A 62 1.93 -19.45 -20.37
C ASN A 62 1.97 -17.92 -20.21
N ASP A 63 0.86 -17.23 -20.43
CA ASP A 63 0.79 -15.79 -20.55
C ASP A 63 0.33 -15.15 -19.23
N TYR A 64 0.96 -15.55 -18.12
CA TYR A 64 0.68 -14.95 -16.81
C TYR A 64 1.95 -14.68 -16.03
N GLN A 65 1.90 -13.66 -15.17
CA GLN A 65 2.97 -13.35 -14.22
C GLN A 65 2.39 -13.02 -12.85
N ILE A 66 2.99 -13.54 -11.80
CA ILE A 66 2.52 -13.37 -10.42
C ILE A 66 3.42 -12.37 -9.69
N TYR A 67 2.81 -11.43 -8.98
CA TYR A 67 3.47 -10.44 -8.14
C TYR A 67 3.12 -10.73 -6.67
N ASN A 68 4.11 -11.20 -5.92
CA ASN A 68 3.99 -11.54 -4.51
C ASN A 68 4.39 -10.34 -3.64
N LEU A 69 3.40 -9.69 -3.03
CA LEU A 69 3.61 -8.53 -2.16
C LEU A 69 3.76 -8.90 -0.68
N SER A 70 3.59 -10.19 -0.32
CA SER A 70 3.56 -10.60 1.09
C SER A 70 4.95 -10.71 1.72
N GLY A 71 5.97 -11.03 0.91
CA GLY A 71 7.32 -11.38 1.38
C GLY A 71 7.46 -12.81 1.91
N ILE A 72 6.36 -13.55 1.96
CA ILE A 72 6.37 -14.96 2.33
C ILE A 72 6.64 -15.79 1.08
N GLN A 73 7.68 -16.62 1.13
CA GLN A 73 8.05 -17.54 0.06
C GLN A 73 7.15 -18.79 0.11
N TYR A 74 6.85 -19.35 -1.07
CA TYR A 74 6.12 -20.60 -1.24
C TYR A 74 6.73 -21.36 -2.43
N ASP A 75 6.23 -22.55 -2.76
CA ASP A 75 6.79 -23.36 -3.84
C ASP A 75 6.56 -22.72 -5.22
N HIS A 76 7.54 -21.93 -5.67
CA HIS A 76 7.49 -21.24 -6.97
C HIS A 76 7.53 -22.19 -8.17
N THR A 77 7.92 -23.46 -7.98
CA THR A 77 7.97 -24.45 -9.07
C THR A 77 6.58 -24.74 -9.63
N LYS A 78 5.53 -24.60 -8.79
CA LYS A 78 4.11 -24.71 -9.16
C LYS A 78 3.71 -23.75 -10.28
N PHE A 79 4.38 -22.60 -10.34
CA PHE A 79 4.11 -21.54 -11.32
C PHE A 79 5.23 -21.40 -12.36
N LYS A 80 6.08 -22.43 -12.50
CA LYS A 80 7.20 -22.46 -13.47
C LYS A 80 8.12 -21.23 -13.36
N GLY A 81 8.32 -20.71 -12.15
CA GLY A 81 9.18 -19.56 -11.88
C GLY A 81 8.60 -18.19 -12.29
N LYS A 82 7.31 -18.09 -12.64
CA LYS A 82 6.67 -16.84 -13.09
C LYS A 82 6.24 -15.93 -11.92
N ILE A 83 7.04 -15.89 -10.86
CA ILE A 83 6.75 -15.11 -9.65
C ILE A 83 7.84 -14.08 -9.43
N TYR A 84 7.41 -12.84 -9.26
CA TYR A 84 8.25 -11.73 -8.84
C TYR A 84 7.84 -11.28 -7.46
N THR A 85 8.80 -11.27 -6.53
CA THR A 85 8.54 -10.89 -5.14
C THR A 85 8.79 -9.40 -4.97
N PHE A 86 7.72 -8.69 -4.62
CA PHE A 86 7.72 -7.25 -4.35
C PHE A 86 7.27 -6.95 -2.91
N PRO A 87 8.02 -7.34 -1.86
CA PRO A 87 7.48 -7.37 -0.51
C PRO A 87 7.47 -6.02 0.19
N TRP A 88 6.41 -5.77 0.96
CA TRP A 88 6.42 -4.76 2.02
C TRP A 88 5.55 -5.15 3.21
N GLU A 89 5.80 -4.50 4.35
CA GLU A 89 5.15 -4.80 5.63
C GLU A 89 3.62 -4.80 5.54
N GLU A 90 3.00 -5.72 6.26
CA GLU A 90 1.55 -5.81 6.34
C GLU A 90 0.93 -4.50 6.89
N LYS A 91 -0.23 -4.14 6.34
CA LYS A 91 -1.01 -2.96 6.72
C LYS A 91 -0.24 -1.63 6.52
N SER A 92 0.89 -1.63 5.83
CA SER A 92 1.72 -0.46 5.54
C SER A 92 1.76 -0.19 4.04
N THR A 93 2.53 0.83 3.63
CA THR A 93 2.91 1.14 2.26
C THR A 93 4.41 0.97 2.07
N PRO A 94 4.87 0.59 0.86
CA PRO A 94 6.28 0.68 0.54
C PRO A 94 6.66 2.14 0.28
N ASN A 95 7.95 2.42 0.09
CA ASN A 95 8.36 3.72 -0.43
C ASN A 95 7.76 3.95 -1.84
N LEU A 96 7.67 5.21 -2.27
CA LEU A 96 7.07 5.55 -3.57
C LEU A 96 7.87 4.98 -4.75
N GLY A 97 9.20 4.93 -4.64
CA GLY A 97 10.06 4.38 -5.70
C GLY A 97 9.75 2.92 -6.01
N TYR A 98 9.38 2.15 -5.00
CA TYR A 98 8.95 0.77 -5.13
C TYR A 98 7.66 0.61 -5.92
N LEU A 99 6.68 1.51 -5.70
CA LEU A 99 5.42 1.51 -6.44
C LEU A 99 5.66 1.84 -7.92
N PHE A 100 6.52 2.82 -8.22
CA PHE A 100 6.89 3.15 -9.60
C PHE A 100 7.62 1.99 -10.28
N MET A 101 8.58 1.36 -9.60
CA MET A 101 9.28 0.18 -10.11
C MET A 101 8.32 -0.98 -10.41
N LEU A 102 7.40 -1.26 -9.49
CA LEU A 102 6.38 -2.29 -9.69
C LEU A 102 5.47 -1.96 -10.88
N CYS A 103 4.98 -0.73 -10.99
CA CYS A 103 4.11 -0.31 -12.09
C CYS A 103 4.84 -0.41 -13.43
N LYS A 104 6.09 0.03 -13.52
CA LYS A 104 6.91 -0.14 -14.72
C LYS A 104 7.06 -1.62 -15.10
N HIS A 105 7.39 -2.48 -14.13
CA HIS A 105 7.56 -3.91 -14.38
C HIS A 105 6.26 -4.59 -14.83
N ILE A 106 5.12 -4.15 -14.32
CA ILE A 106 3.80 -4.59 -14.78
C ILE A 106 3.55 -4.11 -16.21
N ASP A 107 3.83 -2.84 -16.50
CA ASP A 107 3.57 -2.24 -17.81
C ASP A 107 4.40 -2.89 -18.92
N ASP A 108 5.69 -3.11 -18.67
CA ASP A 108 6.60 -3.79 -19.61
C ASP A 108 6.07 -5.19 -19.95
N PHE A 109 5.58 -5.93 -18.94
CA PHE A 109 5.04 -7.28 -19.13
C PHE A 109 3.71 -7.26 -19.90
N LEU A 110 2.74 -6.42 -19.49
CA LEU A 110 1.44 -6.35 -20.17
C LEU A 110 1.55 -5.80 -21.60
N SER A 111 2.47 -4.88 -21.85
CA SER A 111 2.70 -4.32 -23.18
C SER A 111 3.40 -5.30 -24.14
N SER A 112 4.14 -6.27 -23.61
CA SER A 112 4.88 -7.23 -24.45
C SER A 112 3.98 -8.20 -25.25
N LYS A 113 2.78 -8.50 -24.76
CA LYS A 113 1.84 -9.42 -25.42
C LYS A 113 0.42 -9.18 -24.92
N LEU A 114 -0.55 -9.01 -25.82
CA LEU A 114 -1.95 -8.73 -25.46
C LEU A 114 -2.64 -9.86 -24.66
N SER A 115 -2.17 -11.10 -24.78
CA SER A 115 -2.70 -12.21 -23.98
C SER A 115 -2.11 -12.31 -22.57
N ASN A 116 -1.08 -11.50 -22.25
CA ASN A 116 -0.47 -11.51 -20.93
C ASN A 116 -1.45 -10.98 -19.88
N VAL A 117 -1.51 -11.66 -18.74
CA VAL A 117 -2.26 -11.24 -17.55
C VAL A 117 -1.35 -11.20 -16.33
N ILE A 118 -1.60 -10.29 -15.41
CA ILE A 118 -0.91 -10.28 -14.12
C ILE A 118 -1.81 -10.81 -13.01
N VAL A 119 -1.19 -11.42 -12.01
CA VAL A 119 -1.84 -11.82 -10.77
C VAL A 119 -1.11 -11.15 -9.62
N VAL A 120 -1.77 -10.24 -8.91
CA VAL A 120 -1.17 -9.53 -7.77
C VAL A 120 -1.77 -10.08 -6.48
N HIS A 121 -0.93 -10.44 -5.52
CA HIS A 121 -1.40 -10.98 -4.25
C HIS A 121 -0.60 -10.48 -3.06
N CYS A 122 -1.23 -10.53 -1.90
CA CYS A 122 -0.58 -10.38 -0.61
C CYS A 122 -1.05 -11.54 0.29
N ILE A 123 -1.37 -11.27 1.57
CA ILE A 123 -2.02 -12.24 2.45
C ILE A 123 -3.51 -12.36 2.09
N ASN A 124 -4.28 -11.30 2.30
CA ASN A 124 -5.73 -11.31 2.06
C ASN A 124 -6.13 -10.86 0.64
N GLY A 125 -5.18 -10.35 -0.16
CA GLY A 125 -5.50 -9.87 -1.51
C GLY A 125 -6.26 -8.54 -1.59
N ILE A 126 -6.28 -7.78 -0.48
CA ILE A 126 -7.07 -6.55 -0.33
C ILE A 126 -6.15 -5.31 -0.29
N GLY A 127 -5.62 -4.90 0.87
CA GLY A 127 -4.96 -3.59 1.02
C GLY A 127 -3.71 -3.38 0.15
N ARG A 128 -2.68 -4.24 0.32
CA ARG A 128 -1.42 -4.13 -0.45
C ARG A 128 -1.64 -4.38 -1.95
N THR A 129 -2.41 -5.42 -2.27
CA THR A 129 -2.81 -5.77 -3.63
C THR A 129 -3.54 -4.62 -4.31
N GLY A 130 -4.53 -4.04 -3.65
CA GLY A 130 -5.27 -2.89 -4.15
C GLY A 130 -4.38 -1.67 -4.32
N THR A 131 -3.47 -1.40 -3.38
CA THR A 131 -2.54 -0.27 -3.50
C THR A 131 -1.71 -0.38 -4.78
N ALA A 132 -1.12 -1.56 -5.05
CA ALA A 132 -0.35 -1.82 -6.26
C ALA A 132 -1.21 -1.69 -7.52
N ILE A 133 -2.40 -2.31 -7.54
CA ILE A 133 -3.28 -2.30 -8.70
C ILE A 133 -3.80 -0.89 -8.99
N CYS A 134 -4.20 -0.12 -7.98
CA CYS A 134 -4.66 1.26 -8.17
C CYS A 134 -3.54 2.15 -8.71
N CYS A 135 -2.31 2.00 -8.22
CA CYS A 135 -1.15 2.70 -8.79
C CYS A 135 -0.93 2.31 -10.25
N TYR A 136 -1.08 1.03 -10.60
CA TYR A 136 -0.93 0.60 -12.00
C TYR A 136 -2.09 1.08 -12.90
N LEU A 137 -3.32 1.12 -12.39
CA LEU A 137 -4.47 1.68 -13.11
C LEU A 137 -4.27 3.18 -13.43
N LEU A 138 -3.56 3.92 -12.57
CA LEU A 138 -3.12 5.29 -12.86
C LEU A 138 -1.95 5.31 -13.86
N TYR A 139 -0.94 4.47 -13.65
CA TYR A 139 0.26 4.38 -14.49
C TYR A 139 -0.06 3.99 -15.93
N SER A 140 -0.99 3.06 -16.14
CA SER A 140 -1.49 2.65 -17.45
C SER A 140 -2.29 3.75 -18.19
N GLY A 141 -2.52 4.92 -17.57
CA GLY A 141 -3.26 6.02 -18.18
C GLY A 141 -4.78 5.84 -18.17
N ARG A 142 -5.30 4.71 -17.69
CA ARG A 142 -6.73 4.40 -17.70
C ARG A 142 -7.55 5.34 -16.80
N PHE A 143 -6.97 5.76 -15.68
CA PHE A 143 -7.56 6.67 -14.72
C PHE A 143 -6.74 7.95 -14.60
N SER A 144 -7.41 9.09 -14.44
CA SER A 144 -6.81 10.41 -14.31
C SER A 144 -6.71 10.90 -12.87
N ASN A 145 -7.31 10.18 -11.91
CA ASN A 145 -7.24 10.50 -10.49
C ASN A 145 -7.32 9.25 -9.61
N ALA A 146 -6.71 9.31 -8.42
CA ALA A 146 -6.65 8.20 -7.48
C ALA A 146 -8.04 7.79 -6.98
N GLU A 147 -8.96 8.73 -6.83
CA GLU A 147 -10.27 8.45 -6.25
C GLU A 147 -11.10 7.52 -7.13
N GLU A 148 -11.09 7.74 -8.44
CA GLU A 148 -11.74 6.85 -9.42
C GLU A 148 -11.06 5.48 -9.49
N ALA A 149 -9.73 5.41 -9.47
CA ALA A 149 -9.00 4.14 -9.50
C ALA A 149 -9.30 3.30 -8.24
N LEU A 150 -9.27 3.94 -7.07
CA LEU A 150 -9.62 3.33 -5.79
C LEU A 150 -11.07 2.84 -5.78
N PHE A 151 -12.00 3.68 -6.23
CA PHE A 151 -13.41 3.33 -6.30
C PHE A 151 -13.67 2.15 -7.26
N TYR A 152 -13.05 2.16 -8.43
CA TYR A 152 -13.17 1.06 -9.39
C TYR A 152 -12.63 -0.25 -8.80
N TYR A 153 -11.43 -0.23 -8.20
CA TYR A 153 -10.88 -1.41 -7.55
C TYR A 153 -11.79 -1.94 -6.45
N ASP A 154 -12.27 -1.04 -5.59
CA ASP A 154 -13.19 -1.36 -4.50
C ASP A 154 -14.43 -2.04 -5.07
N LYS A 155 -15.12 -1.47 -6.07
CA LYS A 155 -16.29 -2.09 -6.70
C LYS A 155 -16.03 -3.48 -7.28
N GLN A 156 -14.88 -3.68 -7.92
CA GLN A 156 -14.54 -5.00 -8.47
C GLN A 156 -14.25 -6.03 -7.38
N LYS A 157 -13.66 -5.62 -6.25
CA LYS A 157 -13.42 -6.51 -5.10
C LYS A 157 -14.61 -6.65 -4.16
N HIS A 158 -15.51 -5.67 -4.12
CA HIS A 158 -16.62 -5.56 -3.18
C HIS A 158 -17.64 -6.68 -3.33
N LEU A 159 -17.80 -7.25 -4.54
CA LEU A 159 -18.61 -8.46 -4.77
C LEU A 159 -18.15 -9.67 -3.91
N LYS A 160 -16.96 -9.60 -3.29
CA LYS A 160 -16.43 -10.59 -2.34
C LYS A 160 -16.01 -9.96 -0.98
N GLY A 161 -16.50 -8.76 -0.64
CA GLY A 161 -16.27 -8.11 0.68
C GLY A 161 -14.92 -7.41 0.86
N GLY A 162 -14.38 -6.74 -0.17
CA GLY A 162 -13.04 -6.12 -0.10
C GLY A 162 -12.94 -4.70 -0.67
N GLY A 163 -12.01 -3.92 -0.08
CA GLY A 163 -11.64 -2.55 -0.43
C GLY A 163 -10.40 -2.08 0.33
N ILE A 164 -9.69 -1.05 -0.15
CA ILE A 164 -8.54 -0.49 0.60
C ILE A 164 -9.09 0.39 1.72
N THR A 165 -8.92 -0.05 2.98
CA THR A 165 -9.43 0.68 4.16
C THR A 165 -8.34 1.44 4.92
N MET A 166 -7.06 1.09 4.71
CA MET A 166 -5.96 1.68 5.47
C MET A 166 -5.66 3.11 5.00
N PRO A 167 -5.76 4.14 5.86
CA PRO A 167 -5.56 5.54 5.46
C PRO A 167 -4.21 5.81 4.80
N THR A 168 -3.12 5.24 5.32
CA THR A 168 -1.79 5.38 4.69
C THR A 168 -1.75 4.79 3.29
N GLN A 169 -2.43 3.68 3.02
CA GLN A 169 -2.49 3.09 1.67
C GLN A 169 -3.21 4.01 0.69
N LEU A 170 -4.35 4.57 1.10
CA LEU A 170 -5.10 5.55 0.31
C LEU A 170 -4.26 6.79 0.02
N ARG A 171 -3.55 7.32 1.04
CA ARG A 171 -2.64 8.47 0.90
C ARG A 171 -1.54 8.23 -0.12
N TYR A 172 -0.93 7.05 -0.12
CA TYR A 172 0.16 6.73 -1.04
C TYR A 172 -0.31 6.56 -2.49
N VAL A 173 -1.55 6.11 -2.73
CA VAL A 173 -2.12 6.15 -4.10
C VAL A 173 -2.31 7.59 -4.57
N LYS A 174 -2.76 8.50 -3.69
CA LYS A 174 -2.87 9.95 -3.99
C LYS A 174 -1.49 10.59 -4.22
N TYR A 175 -0.46 10.20 -3.45
CA TYR A 175 0.91 10.65 -3.67
C TYR A 175 1.47 10.17 -5.00
N PHE A 176 1.24 8.89 -5.33
CA PHE A 176 1.64 8.30 -6.60
C PHE A 176 1.02 9.05 -7.79
N GLU A 177 -0.30 9.31 -7.74
CA GLU A 177 -1.02 10.12 -8.72
C GLU A 177 -0.36 11.49 -8.93
N LYS A 178 -0.15 12.25 -7.85
CA LYS A 178 0.43 13.59 -7.93
C LYS A 178 1.81 13.59 -8.58
N ILE A 179 2.68 12.64 -8.20
CA ILE A 179 4.03 12.54 -8.78
C ILE A 179 3.96 12.15 -10.26
N LEU A 180 3.12 11.17 -10.61
CA LEU A 180 2.95 10.68 -11.97
C LEU A 180 2.49 11.79 -12.93
N PHE A 181 1.51 12.60 -12.50
CA PHE A 181 0.87 13.59 -13.38
C PHE A 181 1.48 14.99 -13.32
N GLN A 182 1.99 15.44 -12.16
CA GLN A 182 2.60 16.78 -12.05
C GLN A 182 4.08 16.79 -12.44
N ARG A 183 4.78 15.65 -12.33
CA ARG A 183 6.21 15.39 -12.66
C ARG A 183 7.27 16.26 -11.94
N ASN A 184 6.93 17.47 -11.49
CA ASN A 184 7.85 18.45 -10.89
C ASN A 184 7.72 18.52 -9.36
N ILE A 185 7.56 17.38 -8.69
CA ILE A 185 7.49 17.31 -7.22
C ILE A 185 8.69 16.51 -6.70
N TYR A 186 9.43 17.09 -5.77
CA TYR A 186 10.66 16.55 -5.19
C TYR A 186 10.62 16.67 -3.66
N PRO A 187 11.07 15.67 -2.88
CA PRO A 187 11.03 15.75 -1.43
C PRO A 187 12.05 16.79 -0.95
N PRO A 188 11.63 17.89 -0.30
CA PRO A 188 12.56 18.80 0.36
C PRO A 188 13.12 18.12 1.62
N ILE A 189 14.30 18.56 2.04
CA ILE A 189 14.86 18.19 3.35
C ILE A 189 14.23 19.12 4.38
N LYS A 190 13.70 18.55 5.45
CA LYS A 190 13.09 19.26 6.57
C LYS A 190 13.73 18.80 7.87
N TYR A 191 13.76 19.66 8.88
CA TYR A 191 14.00 19.24 10.26
C TYR A 191 12.66 18.89 10.91
N LEU A 192 12.45 17.64 11.32
CA LEU A 192 11.30 17.28 12.16
C LEU A 192 11.61 17.70 13.60
N THR A 193 10.82 18.63 14.15
CA THR A 193 11.14 19.28 15.43
C THR A 193 10.30 18.79 16.59
N SER A 194 9.00 18.59 16.38
CA SER A 194 8.09 18.13 17.44
C SER A 194 6.84 17.53 16.86
N ILE A 195 6.16 16.72 17.66
CA ILE A 195 4.83 16.20 17.37
C ILE A 195 3.88 16.67 18.46
N VAL A 196 2.69 17.12 18.07
CA VAL A 196 1.59 17.46 18.96
C VAL A 196 0.47 16.48 18.72
N ILE A 197 0.01 15.80 19.76
CA ILE A 197 -1.14 14.90 19.73
C ILE A 197 -2.27 15.59 20.48
N HIS A 198 -3.41 15.74 19.82
CA HIS A 198 -4.64 16.27 20.41
C HIS A 198 -5.42 15.13 21.04
N GLY A 199 -5.85 15.32 22.27
CA GLY A 199 -6.47 14.30 23.09
C GLY A 199 -5.46 13.36 23.77
N ILE A 200 -5.87 12.78 24.90
CA ILE A 200 -5.05 11.85 25.68
C ILE A 200 -5.64 10.45 25.56
N PRO A 201 -4.89 9.48 25.01
CA PRO A 201 -5.35 8.09 24.96
C PRO A 201 -5.50 7.48 26.37
N ASP A 202 -6.61 6.79 26.59
CA ASP A 202 -6.97 6.02 27.80
C ASP A 202 -6.68 4.52 27.59
N ILE A 203 -5.40 4.15 27.60
CA ILE A 203 -4.97 2.77 27.25
C ILE A 203 -5.09 1.80 28.43
N GLN A 204 -4.56 2.16 29.61
CA GLN A 204 -4.54 1.31 30.83
C GLN A 204 -5.02 2.13 32.04
N ASP A 205 -6.34 2.26 32.24
CA ASP A 205 -6.94 3.03 33.35
C ASP A 205 -6.39 4.46 33.47
N LYS A 206 -6.43 5.21 32.37
CA LYS A 206 -5.93 6.58 32.18
C LYS A 206 -4.42 6.71 32.30
N GLN A 207 -3.70 5.61 32.23
CA GLN A 207 -2.24 5.62 32.17
C GLN A 207 -1.78 5.40 30.72
N CYS A 208 -1.29 6.46 30.10
CA CYS A 208 -0.54 6.39 28.86
C CYS A 208 0.90 6.87 29.11
N LYS A 209 1.90 6.11 28.68
CA LYS A 209 3.32 6.48 28.64
C LYS A 209 3.79 6.49 27.19
N PRO A 210 3.48 7.56 26.43
CA PRO A 210 3.71 7.57 25.00
C PRO A 210 5.20 7.68 24.69
N PHE A 211 5.62 6.99 23.65
CA PHE A 211 6.90 7.17 22.97
C PHE A 211 6.70 6.95 21.47
N LEU A 212 7.65 7.40 20.68
CA LEU A 212 7.61 7.34 19.23
C LEU A 212 8.83 6.62 18.64
N GLU A 213 8.60 6.06 17.47
CA GLU A 213 9.63 5.45 16.64
C GLU A 213 9.51 6.03 15.22
N ILE A 214 10.58 6.64 14.71
CA ILE A 214 10.62 7.19 13.35
C ILE A 214 11.46 6.27 12.48
N TYR A 215 10.85 5.81 11.39
CA TYR A 215 11.45 4.96 10.40
C TYR A 215 11.60 5.70 9.08
N THR A 216 12.70 5.43 8.38
CA THR A 216 12.90 5.81 6.98
C THR A 216 13.01 4.56 6.12
N TYR A 217 12.92 4.74 4.81
CA TYR A 217 13.12 3.67 3.84
C TYR A 217 14.44 3.89 3.11
N GLU A 218 15.39 2.99 3.32
CA GLU A 218 16.69 3.02 2.64
C GLU A 218 16.80 1.78 1.76
N LYS A 219 16.96 1.97 0.44
CA LYS A 219 17.00 0.87 -0.55
C LYS A 219 15.78 -0.05 -0.42
N SER A 220 14.59 0.52 -0.27
CA SER A 220 13.34 -0.22 -0.04
C SER A 220 13.25 -1.03 1.27
N CYS A 221 14.21 -0.85 2.20
CA CYS A 221 14.19 -1.45 3.52
C CYS A 221 13.83 -0.43 4.60
N LYS A 222 12.79 -0.75 5.38
CA LYS A 222 12.38 0.07 6.53
C LYS A 222 13.42 -0.02 7.65
N THR A 223 13.92 1.12 8.11
CA THR A 223 14.97 1.21 9.13
C THR A 223 14.58 2.21 10.22
N LEU A 224 14.73 1.81 11.49
CA LEU A 224 14.51 2.71 12.65
C LEU A 224 15.64 3.73 12.73
N LYS A 225 15.31 5.02 12.71
CA LYS A 225 16.28 6.12 12.76
C LYS A 225 16.20 6.96 14.03
N TYR A 226 15.06 6.94 14.71
CA TYR A 226 14.87 7.64 15.96
C TYR A 226 13.89 6.90 16.86
N THR A 227 14.19 6.86 18.15
CA THR A 227 13.22 6.53 19.20
C THR A 227 13.54 7.33 20.44
N ASP A 228 12.50 7.75 21.15
CA ASP A 228 12.58 8.34 22.48
C ASP A 228 12.12 7.36 23.58
N LYS A 229 12.06 6.06 23.25
CA LYS A 229 11.75 5.01 24.22
C LYS A 229 12.79 5.01 25.33
N LEU A 230 12.30 5.11 26.57
CA LEU A 230 13.07 4.92 27.79
C LEU A 230 12.62 3.63 28.50
N GLU A 231 13.34 3.27 29.56
CA GLU A 231 12.87 2.27 30.51
C GLU A 231 11.50 2.65 31.06
N TYR A 232 10.65 1.64 31.35
CA TYR A 232 9.26 1.86 31.77
C TYR A 232 9.12 2.88 32.91
N LYS A 233 10.00 2.79 33.92
CA LYS A 233 10.01 3.67 35.09
C LYS A 233 10.31 5.13 34.75
N ASP A 234 11.12 5.36 33.71
CA ASP A 234 11.63 6.68 33.32
C ASP A 234 10.79 7.30 32.18
N GLN A 235 9.99 6.50 31.47
CA GLN A 235 9.08 7.00 30.44
C GLN A 235 8.03 7.94 31.05
N LYS A 236 7.94 9.15 30.53
CA LYS A 236 6.97 10.16 30.98
C LYS A 236 5.53 9.71 30.73
N LYS A 237 4.62 10.00 31.66
CA LYS A 237 3.19 9.79 31.43
C LYS A 237 2.66 10.90 30.50
N ALA A 238 1.61 10.61 29.75
CA ALA A 238 0.95 11.55 28.85
C ALA A 238 0.60 12.86 29.56
N LYS A 239 0.09 12.78 30.79
CA LYS A 239 -0.20 13.93 31.66
C LYS A 239 1.02 14.82 31.94
N ASP A 240 2.22 14.27 32.01
CA ASP A 240 3.46 15.01 32.27
C ASP A 240 3.98 15.71 30.99
N LEU A 241 3.43 15.34 29.83
CA LEU A 241 3.73 15.90 28.51
C LEU A 241 2.66 16.89 28.03
N MET A 242 1.60 17.10 28.83
CA MET A 242 0.49 17.97 28.49
C MET A 242 0.93 19.44 28.43
N LEU A 243 0.39 20.17 27.45
CA LEU A 243 0.48 21.61 27.39
C LEU A 243 -0.60 22.21 28.31
N LYS A 244 -0.16 22.83 29.42
CA LYS A 244 -0.94 23.58 30.44
C LYS A 244 -2.46 23.65 30.18
N ASP A 245 -3.22 22.82 30.90
CA ASP A 245 -4.69 22.81 30.97
C ASP A 245 -5.43 22.58 29.63
N ILE A 246 -4.72 22.12 28.60
CA ILE A 246 -5.31 21.67 27.33
C ILE A 246 -4.90 20.20 27.13
N GLU A 247 -5.82 19.37 26.63
CA GLU A 247 -5.59 17.96 26.33
C GLU A 247 -4.66 17.76 25.11
N LEU A 248 -3.46 18.36 25.13
CA LEU A 248 -2.47 18.29 24.07
C LEU A 248 -1.15 17.73 24.60
N ILE A 249 -0.69 16.62 24.03
CA ILE A 249 0.61 16.01 24.33
C ILE A 249 1.63 16.54 23.35
N ARG A 250 2.73 17.14 23.83
CA ARG A 250 3.85 17.56 22.96
C ARG A 250 5.10 16.71 23.20
N ILE A 251 5.56 16.05 22.13
CA ILE A 251 6.82 15.31 22.12
C ILE A 251 7.82 16.09 21.26
N ASN A 252 8.91 16.56 21.88
CA ASN A 252 9.99 17.24 21.18
C ASN A 252 11.02 16.21 20.71
N ILE A 253 11.47 16.34 19.46
CA ILE A 253 12.54 15.48 18.95
C ILE A 253 13.86 15.98 19.52
N GLY A 254 14.42 15.22 20.47
CA GLY A 254 15.59 15.64 21.25
C GLY A 254 16.88 15.84 20.45
N LYS A 255 16.95 15.34 19.21
CA LYS A 255 18.04 15.59 18.26
C LYS A 255 17.44 16.04 16.94
N PRO A 256 17.98 17.07 16.24
CA PRO A 256 17.47 17.47 14.94
C PRO A 256 17.40 16.27 13.98
N PHE A 257 16.18 15.87 13.62
CA PHE A 257 15.95 14.75 12.71
C PHE A 257 15.79 15.29 11.29
N LEU A 258 16.69 14.89 10.39
CA LEU A 258 16.59 15.23 8.97
C LEU A 258 15.56 14.31 8.30
N ALA A 259 14.41 14.88 7.97
CA ALA A 259 13.32 14.26 7.26
C ALA A 259 13.47 14.52 5.75
N ILE A 260 13.49 13.45 4.94
CA ILE A 260 13.41 13.51 3.47
C ILE A 260 12.76 12.23 2.94
N GLY A 261 11.88 12.37 1.95
CA GLY A 261 11.23 11.25 1.28
C GLY A 261 10.20 10.59 2.19
N ASP A 262 10.09 9.26 2.10
CA ASP A 262 9.10 8.46 2.83
C ASP A 262 9.51 8.25 4.30
N ILE A 263 8.60 8.61 5.21
CA ILE A 263 8.80 8.54 6.65
C ILE A 263 7.58 7.87 7.28
N MET A 264 7.81 6.92 8.19
CA MET A 264 6.78 6.34 9.03
C MET A 264 7.06 6.67 10.50
N ILE A 265 6.03 7.10 11.22
CA ILE A 265 6.08 7.33 12.66
C ILE A 265 5.11 6.37 13.34
N LYS A 266 5.62 5.56 14.26
CA LYS A 266 4.79 4.75 15.16
C LYS A 266 4.66 5.45 16.50
N PHE A 267 3.45 5.44 17.04
CA PHE A 267 3.13 5.91 18.38
C PHE A 267 2.81 4.70 19.22
N ASN A 268 3.52 4.56 20.33
CA ASN A 268 3.46 3.38 21.19
C ASN A 268 3.22 3.80 22.64
N HIS A 269 2.57 2.93 23.39
CA HIS A 269 2.45 3.00 24.84
C HIS A 269 3.51 2.08 25.46
N ASN A 270 4.36 2.61 26.35
CA ASN A 270 5.31 1.80 27.12
C ASN A 270 4.60 1.22 28.34
N GLY A 271 3.93 0.07 28.15
CA GLY A 271 3.24 -0.64 29.21
C GLY A 271 4.20 -1.32 30.18
N HIS A 272 3.68 -1.71 31.35
CA HIS A 272 4.50 -2.32 32.39
C HIS A 272 5.10 -3.67 31.97
N PHE A 273 4.35 -4.47 31.20
CA PHE A 273 4.77 -5.80 30.75
C PHE A 273 5.24 -5.82 29.30
N GLU A 274 4.55 -5.07 28.45
CA GLU A 274 4.85 -5.02 27.03
C GLU A 274 4.59 -3.63 26.44
N VAL A 275 5.23 -3.37 25.31
CA VAL A 275 4.94 -2.20 24.49
C VAL A 275 3.66 -2.47 23.72
N GLU A 276 2.70 -1.56 23.84
CA GLU A 276 1.45 -1.62 23.09
C GLU A 276 1.46 -0.58 21.96
N PRO A 277 1.38 -0.99 20.68
CA PRO A 277 1.23 -0.06 19.57
C PRO A 277 -0.12 0.67 19.64
N MET A 278 -0.12 2.00 19.57
CA MET A 278 -1.34 2.80 19.58
C MET A 278 -1.85 3.03 18.16
N PHE A 279 -1.06 3.78 17.38
CA PHE A 279 -1.35 4.11 16.00
C PHE A 279 -0.06 4.46 15.25
N ARG A 280 -0.15 4.62 13.94
CA ARG A 280 0.98 5.05 13.11
C ARG A 280 0.52 5.91 11.95
N VAL A 281 1.49 6.60 11.35
CA VAL A 281 1.29 7.30 10.09
C VAL A 281 2.52 7.18 9.22
N SER A 282 2.32 7.05 7.90
CA SER A 282 3.36 7.30 6.91
C SER A 282 3.01 8.48 6.02
N PHE A 283 4.03 9.25 5.66
CA PHE A 283 3.93 10.40 4.77
C PHE A 283 5.22 10.55 3.97
N ASN A 284 5.20 11.45 2.97
CA ASN A 284 6.38 11.81 2.20
C ASN A 284 6.64 13.30 2.30
N THR A 285 7.90 13.72 2.49
CA THR A 285 8.23 15.14 2.67
C THR A 285 7.89 16.01 1.46
N ALA A 286 7.75 15.42 0.26
CA ALA A 286 7.35 16.09 -0.97
C ALA A 286 6.00 16.81 -0.88
N PHE A 287 5.13 16.39 0.03
CA PHE A 287 3.76 16.89 0.20
C PHE A 287 3.56 17.65 1.51
N ILE A 288 4.65 18.12 2.13
CA ILE A 288 4.58 18.93 3.35
C ILE A 288 4.50 20.40 2.97
N GLU A 289 3.36 21.00 3.29
CA GLU A 289 3.07 22.41 3.11
C GLU A 289 3.24 23.16 4.45
N ASP A 290 3.66 24.43 4.41
CA ASP A 290 3.76 25.32 5.58
C ASP A 290 4.48 24.74 6.81
N ASN A 291 5.46 23.87 6.59
CA ASN A 291 6.23 23.20 7.65
C ASN A 291 5.36 22.45 8.67
N LYS A 292 4.17 21.99 8.28
CA LYS A 292 3.24 21.30 9.16
C LYS A 292 2.53 20.17 8.41
N LEU A 293 2.28 19.06 9.09
CA LEU A 293 1.36 18.02 8.62
C LEU A 293 0.32 17.77 9.70
N ILE A 294 -0.96 17.96 9.37
CA ILE A 294 -2.09 17.71 10.26
C ILE A 294 -2.79 16.45 9.77
N LEU A 295 -2.97 15.50 10.67
CA LEU A 295 -3.60 14.21 10.39
C LEU A 295 -4.71 14.01 11.42
N ARG A 296 -5.93 13.82 10.94
CA ARG A 296 -7.09 13.55 11.80
C ARG A 296 -7.16 12.07 12.13
N ASN A 297 -8.06 11.67 13.03
CA ASN A 297 -8.27 10.26 13.36
C ASN A 297 -8.47 9.37 12.11
N GLU A 298 -9.21 9.87 11.10
CA GLU A 298 -9.43 9.19 9.81
C GLU A 298 -8.16 9.01 8.94
N ASP A 299 -7.08 9.74 9.25
CA ASP A 299 -5.79 9.66 8.57
C ASP A 299 -4.80 8.69 9.24
N LEU A 300 -5.13 8.17 10.42
CA LEU A 300 -4.24 7.34 11.24
C LEU A 300 -4.50 5.86 11.02
N ASP A 301 -3.42 5.07 11.00
CA ASP A 301 -3.54 3.62 10.93
C ASP A 301 -3.50 3.02 12.35
N PRO A 302 -4.26 1.93 12.62
CA PRO A 302 -5.19 1.27 11.70
C PRO A 302 -6.56 1.96 11.64
N SER A 303 -7.35 1.72 10.57
CA SER A 303 -8.69 2.30 10.40
C SER A 303 -9.63 2.07 11.59
N LYS A 304 -9.51 0.92 12.26
CA LYS A 304 -10.29 0.57 13.47
C LYS A 304 -10.07 1.51 14.66
N LEU A 305 -9.02 2.34 14.65
CA LEU A 305 -8.78 3.37 15.66
C LEU A 305 -9.98 4.30 15.85
N GLN A 306 -10.75 4.52 14.78
CA GLN A 306 -11.94 5.37 14.78
C GLN A 306 -13.09 4.82 15.66
N LYS A 307 -13.09 3.51 15.92
CA LYS A 307 -14.09 2.82 16.76
C LYS A 307 -13.50 2.41 18.13
N ASP A 308 -12.27 2.81 18.44
CA ASP A 308 -11.58 2.41 19.67
C ASP A 308 -11.81 3.46 20.76
N ASP A 309 -12.69 3.16 21.72
CA ASP A 309 -13.10 4.06 22.81
C ASP A 309 -11.95 4.52 23.73
N ARG A 310 -10.77 3.89 23.62
CA ARG A 310 -9.55 4.31 24.33
C ARG A 310 -8.95 5.59 23.73
N PHE A 311 -9.34 5.96 22.51
CA PHE A 311 -8.86 7.16 21.85
C PHE A 311 -9.97 8.21 21.76
N PRO A 312 -9.66 9.48 22.01
CA PRO A 312 -10.65 10.54 21.92
C PRO A 312 -11.13 10.73 20.47
N ALA A 313 -12.41 11.07 20.31
CA ALA A 313 -13.02 11.22 18.99
C ALA A 313 -12.36 12.31 18.13
N ASP A 314 -11.82 13.35 18.77
CA ASP A 314 -11.10 14.46 18.16
C ASP A 314 -9.57 14.25 18.13
N LEU A 315 -9.10 13.00 18.26
CA LEU A 315 -7.68 12.65 18.12
C LEU A 315 -7.12 13.22 16.81
N ASN A 316 -6.15 14.11 16.93
CA ASN A 316 -5.44 14.70 15.80
C ASN A 316 -3.93 14.68 16.08
N VAL A 317 -3.12 14.53 15.05
CA VAL A 317 -1.66 14.55 15.14
C VAL A 317 -1.12 15.67 14.26
N GLU A 318 -0.33 16.55 14.85
CA GLU A 318 0.41 17.58 14.13
C GLU A 318 1.90 17.29 14.17
N ILE A 319 2.50 17.11 13.00
CA ILE A 319 3.93 16.95 12.85
C ILE A 319 4.50 18.29 12.42
N GLN A 320 5.42 18.83 13.22
CA GLN A 320 6.01 20.16 13.05
C GLN A 320 7.40 20.04 12.45
N PHE A 321 7.65 20.86 11.44
CA PHE A 321 8.91 20.90 10.71
C PHE A 321 9.56 22.28 10.77
N LYS A 322 10.82 22.35 10.37
CA LYS A 322 11.49 23.57 9.93
C LYS A 322 12.21 23.30 8.62
N ASP A 323 12.34 24.33 7.80
CA ASP A 323 13.13 24.23 6.57
C ASP A 323 14.61 23.95 6.88
N PHE A 324 15.18 22.96 6.20
CA PHE A 324 16.62 22.73 6.24
C PHE A 324 17.37 23.83 5.48
N CYS A 325 16.82 24.24 4.34
CA CYS A 325 17.29 25.36 3.54
C CYS A 325 16.15 25.90 2.64
N LYS A 326 16.44 26.87 1.78
CA LYS A 326 15.47 27.45 0.83
C LYS A 326 15.08 26.55 -0.36
N CYS A 327 15.60 25.32 -0.45
CA CYS A 327 15.25 24.40 -1.52
C CYS A 327 13.85 23.82 -1.31
N THR A 328 12.90 24.21 -2.15
CA THR A 328 11.51 23.75 -2.07
C THR A 328 11.31 22.40 -2.77
N ASN A 329 10.07 21.92 -2.74
CA ASN A 329 9.65 20.71 -3.42
C ASN A 329 9.56 20.86 -4.95
N GLU A 330 9.66 22.07 -5.48
CA GLU A 330 9.63 22.33 -6.94
C GLU A 330 11.04 22.32 -7.55
N ILE A 331 12.09 22.35 -6.72
CA ILE A 331 13.48 22.43 -7.17
C ILE A 331 14.05 21.01 -7.32
N GLN A 332 14.44 20.67 -8.56
CA GLN A 332 15.09 19.42 -8.92
C GLN A 332 16.40 19.21 -8.15
N PHE A 333 16.75 17.96 -7.85
CA PHE A 333 17.91 17.64 -7.01
C PHE A 333 19.24 18.21 -7.51
N ASN A 334 19.47 18.23 -8.83
CA ASN A 334 20.67 18.79 -9.46
C ASN A 334 20.74 20.33 -9.43
N GLN A 335 19.59 21.01 -9.24
CA GLN A 335 19.48 22.47 -9.13
C GLN A 335 19.48 22.96 -7.68
N ARG A 336 19.44 22.03 -6.70
CA ARG A 336 19.51 22.36 -5.28
C ARG A 336 20.89 22.85 -4.87
N CYS A 337 20.96 23.53 -3.72
CA CYS A 337 22.24 23.90 -3.13
C CYS A 337 23.10 22.65 -2.84
N LYS A 338 24.43 22.83 -2.77
CA LYS A 338 25.41 21.74 -2.61
C LYS A 338 25.06 20.78 -1.47
N SER A 339 24.67 21.30 -0.31
CA SER A 339 24.30 20.50 0.86
C SER A 339 23.07 19.64 0.60
N CYS A 340 22.01 20.23 0.02
CA CYS A 340 20.78 19.51 -0.29
C CYS A 340 20.98 18.44 -1.36
N SER A 341 21.74 18.75 -2.42
CA SER A 341 22.08 17.78 -3.47
C SER A 341 22.80 16.55 -2.88
N ASN A 342 23.82 16.77 -2.05
CA ASN A 342 24.58 15.68 -1.43
C ASN A 342 23.72 14.84 -0.49
N LEU A 343 22.96 15.48 0.40
CA LEU A 343 22.10 14.78 1.35
C LEU A 343 20.95 14.03 0.66
N SER A 344 20.35 14.59 -0.39
CA SER A 344 19.27 13.93 -1.13
C SER A 344 19.75 12.63 -1.77
N LYS A 345 20.95 12.62 -2.37
CA LYS A 345 21.57 11.40 -2.93
C LYS A 345 21.82 10.32 -1.87
N GLN A 346 22.23 10.73 -0.67
CA GLN A 346 22.53 9.80 0.41
C GLN A 346 21.26 9.24 1.08
N LEU A 347 20.28 10.11 1.34
CA LEU A 347 19.14 9.81 2.20
C LEU A 347 17.86 9.47 1.43
N CYS A 348 17.78 9.79 0.13
CA CYS A 348 16.61 9.54 -0.70
C CYS A 348 17.01 9.01 -2.11
N PRO A 349 17.80 7.92 -2.19
CA PRO A 349 18.25 7.38 -3.48
C PRO A 349 17.09 6.89 -4.36
N ASP A 350 15.98 6.47 -3.75
CA ASP A 350 14.80 5.96 -4.47
C ASP A 350 14.13 7.04 -5.35
N TRP A 351 14.38 8.33 -5.12
CA TRP A 351 13.82 9.38 -5.97
C TRP A 351 14.49 9.49 -7.34
N GLU A 352 15.79 9.15 -7.42
CA GLU A 352 16.48 9.08 -8.70
C GLU A 352 15.87 7.98 -9.58
N LEU A 353 15.52 6.84 -8.98
CA LEU A 353 14.77 5.78 -9.64
C LEU A 353 13.41 6.28 -10.17
N ILE A 354 12.64 7.01 -9.36
CA ILE A 354 11.35 7.59 -9.79
C ILE A 354 11.57 8.50 -11.00
N GLN A 355 12.55 9.40 -10.97
CA GLN A 355 12.80 10.33 -12.06
C GLN A 355 13.22 9.61 -13.35
N ASN A 356 14.07 8.59 -13.25
CA ASN A 356 14.45 7.77 -14.41
C ASN A 356 13.24 7.07 -15.02
N ILE A 357 12.37 6.47 -14.21
CA ILE A 357 11.13 5.85 -14.68
C ILE A 357 10.23 6.89 -15.36
N LEU A 358 10.08 8.09 -14.77
CA LEU A 358 9.23 9.14 -15.33
C LEU A 358 9.78 9.76 -16.62
N ASN A 359 11.11 9.82 -16.78
CA ASN A 359 11.75 10.30 -18.00
C ASN A 359 11.45 9.37 -19.19
N ASP A 360 11.41 8.06 -18.95
CA ASP A 360 11.09 7.06 -19.96
C ASP A 360 9.57 6.78 -20.07
N TYR A 361 8.78 7.30 -19.14
CA TYR A 361 7.34 7.04 -19.07
C TYR A 361 6.56 7.80 -20.15
N ILE A 362 6.01 7.01 -21.07
CA ILE A 362 5.03 7.44 -22.07
C ILE A 362 3.65 7.04 -21.56
N LYS A 363 2.79 8.03 -21.33
CA LYS A 363 1.41 7.77 -20.91
C LYS A 363 0.63 7.20 -22.09
N HIS A 364 0.05 6.01 -21.91
CA HIS A 364 -0.92 5.45 -22.85
C HIS A 364 -2.12 6.39 -23.00
N THR A 365 -2.57 6.59 -24.22
CA THR A 365 -3.86 7.22 -24.52
C THR A 365 -5.01 6.43 -23.90
N ILE A 366 -6.22 7.02 -23.87
CA ILE A 366 -7.38 6.32 -23.31
C ILE A 366 -7.62 5.03 -24.12
N GLU A 367 -7.56 5.11 -25.45
CA GLU A 367 -7.77 4.00 -26.37
C GLU A 367 -6.70 2.91 -26.19
N GLU A 368 -5.41 3.30 -26.10
CA GLU A 368 -4.32 2.36 -25.83
C GLU A 368 -4.50 1.68 -24.47
N SER A 369 -4.87 2.44 -23.43
CA SER A 369 -5.09 1.88 -22.09
C SER A 369 -6.28 0.91 -22.03
N GLN A 370 -7.32 1.16 -22.85
CA GLN A 370 -8.46 0.25 -22.99
C GLN A 370 -8.04 -1.08 -23.59
N ILE A 371 -7.29 -1.06 -24.70
CA ILE A 371 -6.75 -2.26 -25.33
C ILE A 371 -5.77 -2.95 -24.37
N LEU A 372 -4.90 -2.18 -23.71
CA LEU A 372 -3.91 -2.70 -22.77
C LEU A 372 -4.56 -3.44 -21.58
N LEU A 373 -5.66 -2.95 -21.02
CA LEU A 373 -6.25 -3.56 -19.82
C LEU A 373 -7.38 -4.55 -20.11
N PHE A 374 -8.12 -4.36 -21.21
CA PHE A 374 -9.33 -5.10 -21.53
C PHE A 374 -9.18 -5.99 -22.77
N GLY A 375 -8.15 -5.78 -23.59
CA GLY A 375 -7.91 -6.51 -24.84
C GLY A 375 -8.84 -6.08 -25.96
N ASP A 376 -10.16 -6.16 -25.72
CA ASP A 376 -11.23 -5.64 -26.55
C ASP A 376 -11.95 -4.52 -25.79
N ALA A 377 -12.13 -3.36 -26.42
CA ALA A 377 -12.82 -2.21 -25.85
C ALA A 377 -14.28 -2.54 -25.46
N ALA A 378 -14.90 -3.54 -26.07
CA ALA A 378 -16.25 -4.01 -25.70
C ALA A 378 -16.32 -4.64 -24.30
N PHE A 379 -15.19 -5.07 -23.73
CA PHE A 379 -15.12 -5.58 -22.34
C PHE A 379 -14.80 -4.49 -21.32
N ASP A 380 -14.64 -3.24 -21.74
CA ASP A 380 -14.43 -2.10 -20.84
C ASP A 380 -15.71 -1.76 -20.08
N ASN A 381 -15.79 -2.25 -18.85
CA ASN A 381 -16.93 -2.10 -17.96
C ASN A 381 -16.86 -0.82 -17.09
N LEU A 382 -15.93 0.11 -17.36
CA LEU A 382 -15.77 1.30 -16.52
C LEU A 382 -17.06 2.13 -16.46
N ASN A 383 -17.74 2.29 -17.60
CA ASN A 383 -19.00 3.02 -17.64
C ASN A 383 -20.08 2.30 -16.83
N ASP A 384 -20.17 0.97 -16.92
CA ASP A 384 -21.14 0.19 -16.14
C ASP A 384 -20.92 0.34 -14.63
N VAL A 385 -19.65 0.28 -14.19
CA VAL A 385 -19.28 0.52 -12.79
C VAL A 385 -19.67 1.93 -12.35
N LYS A 386 -19.46 2.95 -13.21
CA LYS A 386 -19.90 4.34 -12.93
C LYS A 386 -21.42 4.46 -12.89
N TYR A 387 -22.17 3.86 -13.82
CA TYR A 387 -23.62 3.95 -13.94
C TYR A 387 -24.38 3.22 -12.82
N GLN A 388 -23.90 2.06 -12.34
CA GLN A 388 -24.49 1.37 -11.18
C GLN A 388 -24.52 2.27 -9.92
N THR A 389 -23.62 3.25 -9.84
CA THR A 389 -23.56 4.24 -8.76
C THR A 389 -24.71 5.25 -8.81
N PHE A 390 -25.12 5.70 -10.00
CA PHE A 390 -26.18 6.70 -10.17
C PHE A 390 -27.57 6.15 -9.85
N GLN A 391 -27.81 4.85 -10.05
CA GLN A 391 -29.07 4.21 -9.65
C GLN A 391 -29.10 3.77 -8.18
N GLY A 392 -27.92 3.66 -7.53
CA GLY A 392 -27.78 3.20 -6.14
C GLY A 392 -27.80 4.29 -5.07
N GLY A 393 -27.73 5.58 -5.44
CA GLY A 393 -28.02 6.71 -4.55
C GLY A 393 -27.20 6.84 -3.25
N ARG A 394 -26.08 6.14 -3.07
CA ARG A 394 -25.27 6.22 -1.83
C ARG A 394 -23.89 6.84 -2.07
N ALA A 395 -23.56 7.84 -1.25
CA ALA A 395 -22.25 8.46 -1.24
C ALA A 395 -21.20 7.51 -0.62
N ARG A 396 -19.93 7.69 -0.99
CA ARG A 396 -18.78 6.89 -0.48
C ARG A 396 -18.68 6.87 1.06
N THR A 397 -19.14 7.93 1.72
CA THR A 397 -19.20 8.03 3.19
C THR A 397 -20.14 7.02 3.84
N ASP A 398 -21.13 6.53 3.11
CA ASP A 398 -22.12 5.60 3.63
C ASP A 398 -21.68 4.14 3.42
N ILE A 399 -20.90 3.87 2.37
CA ILE A 399 -20.36 2.54 2.07
C ILE A 399 -19.27 2.14 3.08
N ILE A 400 -18.46 3.09 3.55
CA ILE A 400 -17.39 2.82 4.54
C ILE A 400 -17.98 2.44 5.90
N LYS A 401 -19.16 2.98 6.27
CA LYS A 401 -19.81 2.68 7.57
C LYS A 401 -20.33 1.25 7.66
N ASP A 402 -20.80 0.69 6.54
CA ASP A 402 -21.39 -0.65 6.48
C ASP A 402 -20.33 -1.79 6.36
N ILE A 403 -19.05 -1.47 6.10
CA ILE A 403 -17.97 -2.48 5.92
C ILE A 403 -17.40 -2.99 7.24
N ASP A 404 -17.53 -2.24 8.33
CA ASP A 404 -16.87 -2.55 9.61
C ASP A 404 -17.76 -3.35 10.59
N ASP A 405 -18.92 -3.87 10.18
CA ASP A 405 -19.84 -4.60 11.07
C ASP A 405 -19.77 -6.13 10.92
N ASP A 406 -19.03 -6.65 9.95
CA ASP A 406 -18.82 -8.10 9.77
C ASP A 406 -17.39 -8.42 9.32
N PHE A 407 -16.37 -8.27 10.19
CA PHE A 407 -15.10 -9.05 10.16
C PHE A 407 -14.24 -8.88 11.42
#